data_AF-A0AAV2G0F0-F1
#
_entry.id   AF-A0AAV2G0F0-F1
#
_cell.length_a   1.000
_cell.length_b   1.000
_cell.length_c   1.000
_cell.angle_alpha   90.00
_cell.angle_beta   90.00
_cell.angle_gamma   90.00
#
_symmetry.space_group_name_H-M   'P 1'
#
loop_
_entity.id
_entity.type
_entity.pdbx_description
1 polymer ?
#
loop_
_entity_poly.entity_id
_entity_poly.type
_entity_poly.pdbx_seq_one_letter_code
_entity_poly.pdbx_strand_id
1 'polypeptide(L)'
;MAPPVILQNVGNNRERKANAEQAQSTMTIRVSRDEDIRSQIGKTRYFDLVDHDKVTSFRVPKQLSVNLFKEIVAEELGIPVQFQRFWLWARRQNGTYRPFQVLTSSEENQPVGAKLIKGNGAKLDLFIESHNSADLSFVPLPSKVIGDILLFIKLYQPESDELSYVGKLLVKSSSKPAEVVTRLNEMAGYALDEKIDLYEIS
;
A
#
# COMPACT_ATOMS: atom_id res chain seq x y z
N MET A 1 10.48 -30.97 65.94
CA MET A 1 10.33 -30.87 64.46
C MET A 1 9.07 -30.06 64.19
N ALA A 2 9.19 -28.95 63.46
CA ALA A 2 8.11 -27.97 63.24
C ALA A 2 7.01 -28.49 62.28
N PRO A 3 5.76 -27.99 62.37
CA PRO A 3 4.69 -28.27 61.42
C PRO A 3 4.59 -27.14 60.33
N PRO A 4 3.60 -27.13 59.41
CA PRO A 4 3.74 -27.28 57.97
C PRO A 4 3.64 -25.94 57.19
N VAL A 5 3.91 -25.93 55.87
CA VAL A 5 3.57 -24.78 55.02
C VAL A 5 2.87 -25.26 53.74
N ILE A 6 1.54 -25.19 53.77
CA ILE A 6 0.70 -25.02 52.59
C ILE A 6 0.86 -23.55 52.16
N LEU A 7 1.46 -23.29 51.01
CA LEU A 7 1.38 -21.99 50.34
C LEU A 7 0.70 -22.17 48.98
N GLN A 8 -0.62 -22.06 49.04
CA GLN A 8 -1.45 -21.24 48.15
C GLN A 8 -0.87 -20.95 46.76
N ASN A 9 -1.28 -21.76 45.77
CA ASN A 9 -1.30 -21.41 44.36
C ASN A 9 -2.39 -20.35 44.08
N VAL A 10 -2.31 -19.19 44.73
CA VAL A 10 -3.16 -18.01 44.47
C VAL A 10 -2.30 -16.90 43.89
N GLY A 11 -1.52 -17.24 42.87
CA GLY A 11 -0.81 -16.30 42.02
C GLY A 11 -0.96 -16.78 40.59
N ASN A 12 -1.95 -16.24 39.86
CA ASN A 12 -1.84 -15.85 38.45
C ASN A 12 -3.12 -15.68 37.66
N ASN A 13 -4.31 -15.64 38.27
CA ASN A 13 -5.47 -15.19 37.51
C ASN A 13 -5.42 -13.68 37.18
N ARG A 14 -4.78 -12.86 38.03
CA ARG A 14 -4.55 -11.42 37.74
C ARG A 14 -3.38 -11.18 36.79
N GLU A 15 -2.29 -11.93 36.89
CA GLU A 15 -1.18 -11.83 35.93
C GLU A 15 -1.54 -12.43 34.56
N ARG A 16 -2.35 -13.49 34.51
CA ARG A 16 -2.89 -14.00 33.23
C ARG A 16 -3.93 -13.05 32.63
N LYS A 17 -4.76 -12.39 33.45
CA LYS A 17 -5.63 -11.30 32.96
C LYS A 17 -4.82 -10.10 32.52
N ALA A 18 -3.78 -9.69 33.24
CA ALA A 18 -2.91 -8.57 32.88
C ALA A 18 -2.07 -8.87 31.63
N ASN A 19 -1.57 -10.10 31.46
CA ASN A 19 -0.89 -10.56 30.23
C ASN A 19 -1.87 -10.77 29.06
N ALA A 20 -3.12 -11.15 29.33
CA ALA A 20 -4.18 -11.21 28.32
C ALA A 20 -4.79 -9.83 27.99
N GLU A 21 -4.74 -8.87 28.91
CA GLU A 21 -5.06 -7.45 28.71
C GLU A 21 -3.88 -6.72 28.04
N GLN A 22 -2.65 -7.23 28.19
CA GLN A 22 -1.48 -6.96 27.35
C GLN A 22 -1.45 -7.79 26.06
N ALA A 23 -2.53 -8.50 25.70
CA ALA A 23 -2.74 -8.89 24.30
C ALA A 23 -2.97 -7.59 23.52
N GLN A 24 -1.88 -6.91 23.20
CA GLN A 24 -1.81 -5.72 22.38
C GLN A 24 -2.67 -5.98 21.16
N SER A 25 -3.85 -5.35 21.14
CA SER A 25 -4.88 -5.64 20.15
C SER A 25 -4.25 -5.60 18.77
N THR A 26 -4.28 -6.71 18.04
CA THR A 26 -3.64 -6.80 16.72
C THR A 26 -4.57 -6.26 15.64
N MET A 27 -3.98 -5.97 14.49
CA MET A 27 -4.70 -5.59 13.28
C MET A 27 -4.08 -6.24 12.06
N THR A 28 -4.84 -6.29 10.98
CA THR A 28 -4.35 -6.75 9.69
C THR A 28 -4.06 -5.55 8.80
N ILE A 29 -2.85 -5.47 8.25
CA ILE A 29 -2.46 -4.51 7.21
C ILE A 29 -2.28 -5.30 5.92
N ARG A 30 -2.94 -4.90 4.83
CA ARG A 30 -2.77 -5.49 3.51
C ARG A 30 -1.99 -4.51 2.64
N VAL A 31 -0.88 -4.95 2.06
CA VAL A 31 0.02 -4.10 1.29
C VAL A 31 0.04 -4.56 -0.15
N SER A 32 -0.44 -3.70 -1.05
CA SER A 32 -0.41 -3.91 -2.50
C SER A 32 0.76 -3.18 -3.16
N ARG A 33 1.34 -3.78 -4.19
CA ARG A 33 2.44 -3.26 -5.02
C ARG A 33 2.07 -3.20 -6.50
N ASP A 34 2.96 -2.64 -7.32
CA ASP A 34 2.84 -2.70 -8.78
C ASP A 34 2.77 -4.13 -9.31
N GLU A 35 3.48 -5.08 -8.69
CA GLU A 35 3.45 -6.50 -9.07
C GLU A 35 2.06 -7.08 -8.90
N ASP A 36 1.35 -6.71 -7.82
CA ASP A 36 0.00 -7.18 -7.55
C ASP A 36 -0.97 -6.64 -8.60
N ILE A 37 -0.89 -5.33 -8.91
CA ILE A 37 -1.70 -4.70 -9.97
C ILE A 37 -1.42 -5.38 -11.31
N ARG A 38 -0.13 -5.53 -11.69
CA ARG A 38 0.29 -6.20 -12.93
C ARG A 38 -0.23 -7.62 -13.04
N SER A 39 -0.24 -8.34 -11.93
CA SER A 39 -0.69 -9.72 -11.90
C SER A 39 -2.21 -9.88 -11.96
N GLN A 40 -2.99 -8.83 -11.72
CA GLN A 40 -4.45 -8.92 -11.59
C GLN A 40 -5.23 -8.19 -12.68
N ILE A 41 -4.73 -7.05 -13.17
CA ILE A 41 -5.33 -6.33 -14.29
C ILE A 41 -5.40 -7.25 -15.53
N GLY A 42 -6.55 -7.25 -16.19
CA GLY A 42 -6.82 -8.09 -17.35
C GLY A 42 -7.27 -9.53 -17.04
N LYS A 43 -7.09 -10.03 -15.82
CA LYS A 43 -7.42 -11.43 -15.47
C LYS A 43 -8.84 -11.65 -14.97
N THR A 44 -9.49 -10.60 -14.48
CA THR A 44 -10.86 -10.66 -13.97
C THR A 44 -11.61 -9.40 -14.36
N ARG A 45 -12.95 -9.44 -14.34
CA ARG A 45 -13.82 -8.26 -14.53
C ARG A 45 -13.84 -7.34 -13.31
N TYR A 46 -12.73 -7.26 -12.58
CA TYR A 46 -12.59 -6.44 -11.40
C TYR A 46 -12.09 -5.05 -11.81
N PHE A 47 -12.88 -4.01 -11.52
CA PHE A 47 -12.62 -2.65 -12.00
C PHE A 47 -11.56 -1.90 -11.18
N ASP A 48 -11.40 -2.28 -9.91
CA ASP A 48 -10.38 -1.71 -9.04
C ASP A 48 -8.98 -2.24 -9.38
N LEU A 49 -7.97 -1.65 -8.75
CA LEU A 49 -6.56 -1.92 -9.08
C LEU A 49 -6.10 -3.31 -8.59
N VAL A 50 -6.61 -3.76 -7.44
CA VAL A 50 -6.33 -5.08 -6.85
C VAL A 50 -7.51 -5.60 -6.03
N ASP A 51 -7.68 -6.91 -6.03
CA ASP A 51 -8.37 -7.68 -5.00
C ASP A 51 -7.48 -7.75 -3.76
N HIS A 52 -7.85 -7.00 -2.72
CA HIS A 52 -7.06 -6.90 -1.50
C HIS A 52 -6.97 -8.22 -0.72
N ASP A 53 -7.87 -9.18 -0.93
CA ASP A 53 -7.74 -10.49 -0.26
C ASP A 53 -6.64 -11.36 -0.90
N LYS A 54 -6.08 -10.93 -2.03
CA LYS A 54 -5.02 -11.63 -2.76
C LYS A 54 -3.65 -10.92 -2.71
N VAL A 55 -3.49 -9.92 -1.84
CA VAL A 55 -2.21 -9.24 -1.62
C VAL A 55 -1.58 -9.62 -0.28
N THR A 56 -0.29 -9.31 -0.11
CA THR A 56 0.44 -9.64 1.12
C THR A 56 -0.21 -9.00 2.35
N SER A 57 -0.43 -9.82 3.38
CA SER A 57 -1.13 -9.43 4.60
C SER A 57 -0.23 -9.59 5.83
N PHE A 58 -0.14 -8.55 6.63
CA PHE A 58 0.64 -8.49 7.86
C PHE A 58 -0.29 -8.45 9.05
N ARG A 59 0.00 -9.24 10.09
CA ARG A 59 -0.70 -9.15 11.38
C ARG A 59 0.23 -8.55 12.42
N VAL A 60 -0.04 -7.29 12.77
CA VAL A 60 0.84 -6.50 13.66
C VAL A 60 0.08 -5.96 14.87
N PRO A 61 0.78 -5.70 15.98
CA PRO A 61 0.18 -5.00 17.12
C PRO A 61 -0.26 -3.58 16.75
N LYS A 62 -1.44 -3.13 17.20
CA LYS A 62 -1.98 -1.79 16.86
C LYS A 62 -1.10 -0.63 17.30
N GLN A 63 -0.32 -0.80 18.37
CA GLN A 63 0.58 0.23 18.91
C GLN A 63 1.96 0.26 18.22
N LEU A 64 2.25 -0.66 17.29
CA LEU A 64 3.45 -0.61 16.46
C LEU A 64 3.44 0.69 15.63
N SER A 65 4.54 1.44 15.60
CA SER A 65 4.62 2.63 14.75
C SER A 65 4.70 2.26 13.27
N VAL A 66 4.23 3.13 12.37
CA VAL A 66 4.35 2.91 10.92
C VAL A 66 5.82 2.81 10.50
N ASN A 67 6.73 3.60 11.09
CA ASN A 67 8.17 3.48 10.83
C ASN A 67 8.73 2.09 11.15
N LEU A 68 8.36 1.49 12.29
CA LEU A 68 8.78 0.11 12.58
C LEU A 68 8.09 -0.90 11.66
N PHE A 69 6.86 -0.63 11.23
CA PHE A 69 6.20 -1.46 10.22
C PHE A 69 6.91 -1.40 8.86
N LYS A 70 7.51 -0.27 8.46
CA LYS A 70 8.33 -0.18 7.24
C LYS A 70 9.52 -1.15 7.28
N GLU A 71 10.16 -1.33 8.43
CA GLU A 71 11.25 -2.31 8.58
C GLU A 71 10.76 -3.74 8.33
N ILE A 72 9.60 -4.12 8.90
CA ILE A 72 8.98 -5.43 8.66
C ILE A 72 8.67 -5.62 7.17
N VAL A 73 8.15 -4.59 6.52
CA VAL A 73 7.87 -4.61 5.07
C VAL A 73 9.17 -4.71 4.25
N ALA A 74 10.25 -4.09 4.72
CA ALA A 74 11.55 -4.18 4.05
C ALA A 74 12.11 -5.61 4.09
N GLU A 75 11.99 -6.27 5.24
CA GLU A 75 12.42 -7.66 5.42
C GLU A 75 11.57 -8.63 4.58
N GLU A 76 10.24 -8.50 4.62
CA GLU A 76 9.33 -9.42 3.93
C GLU A 76 9.29 -9.22 2.41
N LEU A 77 9.28 -7.95 1.95
CA LEU A 77 9.08 -7.63 0.53
C LEU A 77 10.38 -7.25 -0.20
N GLY A 78 11.50 -7.12 0.52
CA GLY A 78 12.79 -6.74 -0.05
C GLY A 78 12.87 -5.29 -0.54
N ILE A 79 11.99 -4.40 -0.03
CA ILE A 79 11.95 -2.98 -0.43
C ILE A 79 12.56 -2.15 0.70
N PRO A 80 13.77 -1.56 0.54
CA PRO A 80 14.38 -0.76 1.59
C PRO A 80 13.49 0.41 2.04
N VAL A 81 13.50 0.74 3.33
CA VAL A 81 12.60 1.73 3.96
C VAL A 81 12.60 3.09 3.24
N GLN A 82 13.75 3.54 2.75
CA GLN A 82 13.89 4.80 2.00
C GLN A 82 13.19 4.81 0.64
N PHE A 83 12.86 3.64 0.10
CA PHE A 83 12.13 3.46 -1.16
C PHE A 83 10.67 3.06 -0.93
N GLN A 84 10.21 3.11 0.31
CA GLN A 84 8.82 2.86 0.67
C GLN A 84 8.08 4.17 0.87
N ARG A 85 7.13 4.46 -0.02
CA ARG A 85 6.11 5.49 0.23
C ARG A 85 4.74 4.85 0.30
N PHE A 86 4.12 4.90 1.47
CA PHE A 86 2.79 4.36 1.68
C PHE A 86 1.70 5.34 1.27
N TRP A 87 0.71 4.80 0.57
CA TRP A 87 -0.54 5.46 0.22
C TRP A 87 -1.69 4.77 0.93
N LEU A 88 -2.53 5.58 1.59
CA LEU A 88 -3.83 5.14 2.07
C LEU A 88 -4.80 4.95 0.90
N TRP A 89 -5.70 4.00 1.06
CA TRP A 89 -6.80 3.76 0.13
C TRP A 89 -8.11 4.38 0.62
N ALA A 90 -8.90 4.91 -0.30
CA ALA A 90 -10.23 5.44 -0.03
C ALA A 90 -11.22 5.02 -1.10
N ARG A 91 -12.49 4.86 -0.69
CA ARG A 91 -13.58 4.59 -1.60
C ARG A 91 -14.09 5.91 -2.19
N ARG A 92 -14.22 5.96 -3.51
CA ARG A 92 -14.78 7.09 -4.25
C ARG A 92 -16.29 7.01 -4.32
N GLN A 93 -16.95 8.09 -4.74
CA GLN A 93 -18.41 8.17 -4.86
C GLN A 93 -18.98 7.14 -5.86
N ASN A 94 -18.24 6.83 -6.92
CA ASN A 94 -18.58 5.81 -7.92
C ASN A 94 -18.42 4.35 -7.42
N GLY A 95 -18.02 4.15 -6.17
CA GLY A 95 -17.85 2.83 -5.57
C GLY A 95 -16.48 2.18 -5.78
N THR A 96 -15.60 2.75 -6.59
CA THR A 96 -14.19 2.29 -6.76
C THR A 96 -13.36 2.56 -5.52
N TYR A 97 -12.35 1.73 -5.26
CA TYR A 97 -11.40 1.84 -4.15
C TYR A 97 -10.01 2.13 -4.71
N ARG A 98 -9.39 3.25 -4.31
CA ARG A 98 -8.14 3.74 -4.94
C ARG A 98 -7.16 4.32 -3.91
N PRO A 99 -5.85 4.24 -4.17
CA PRO A 99 -4.85 5.04 -3.45
C PRO A 99 -5.19 6.53 -3.57
N PHE A 100 -5.15 7.26 -2.46
CA PHE A 100 -5.58 8.68 -2.44
C PHE A 100 -4.58 9.62 -1.77
N GLN A 101 -4.01 9.24 -0.62
CA GLN A 101 -3.15 10.11 0.18
C GLN A 101 -1.88 9.38 0.60
N VAL A 102 -0.74 10.04 0.43
CA VAL A 102 0.55 9.59 0.96
C VAL A 102 0.59 9.83 2.46
N LEU A 103 1.11 8.88 3.23
CA LEU A 103 1.40 9.10 4.65
C LEU A 103 2.49 10.17 4.81
N THR A 104 2.21 11.17 5.62
CA THR A 104 3.17 12.20 6.02
C THR A 104 4.17 11.65 7.02
N SER A 105 5.36 12.27 7.12
CA SER A 105 6.35 11.87 8.14
C SER A 105 5.81 11.94 9.57
N SER A 106 4.86 12.84 9.86
CA SER A 106 4.19 12.89 11.15
C SER A 106 3.32 11.65 11.39
N GLU A 107 2.54 11.25 10.38
CA GLU A 107 1.72 10.03 10.42
C GLU A 107 2.58 8.76 10.47
N GLU A 108 3.75 8.73 9.83
CA GLU A 108 4.68 7.59 9.89
C GLU A 108 5.24 7.34 11.30
N ASN A 109 5.26 8.37 12.16
CA ASN A 109 5.64 8.23 13.57
C ASN A 109 4.49 7.76 14.47
N GLN A 110 3.26 7.71 13.96
CA GLN A 110 2.10 7.27 14.74
C GLN A 110 1.95 5.75 14.74
N PRO A 111 1.22 5.19 15.72
CA PRO A 111 0.82 3.80 15.71
C PRO A 111 -0.03 3.43 14.49
N VAL A 112 0.17 2.23 13.91
CA VAL A 112 -0.65 1.69 12.81
C VAL A 112 -2.14 1.60 13.16
N GLY A 113 -2.47 1.52 14.45
CA GLY A 113 -3.82 1.53 14.99
C GLY A 113 -4.45 2.92 15.17
N ALA A 114 -3.72 4.01 14.94
CA ALA A 114 -4.22 5.37 15.14
C ALA A 114 -5.35 5.70 14.16
N LYS A 115 -6.36 6.44 14.62
CA LYS A 115 -7.54 6.83 13.84
C LYS A 115 -7.23 7.67 12.60
N LEU A 116 -6.08 8.35 12.57
CA LEU A 116 -5.64 9.11 11.42
C LEU A 116 -5.16 8.22 10.27
N ILE A 117 -4.60 7.05 10.59
CA ILE A 117 -4.15 6.05 9.62
C ILE A 117 -5.29 5.08 9.28
N LYS A 118 -6.17 4.82 10.25
CA LYS A 118 -7.32 3.92 10.10
C LYS A 118 -8.63 4.64 9.86
N GLY A 119 -9.28 4.31 8.75
CA GLY A 119 -10.74 4.36 8.68
C GLY A 119 -11.40 3.47 9.75
N ASN A 120 -12.73 3.50 9.86
CA ASN A 120 -13.48 2.68 10.83
C ASN A 120 -13.28 1.17 10.58
N GLY A 121 -12.31 0.51 11.25
CA GLY A 121 -12.16 -0.94 11.13
C GLY A 121 -10.92 -1.57 11.77
N ALA A 122 -10.89 -2.91 11.71
CA ALA A 122 -9.77 -3.75 12.16
C ALA A 122 -8.71 -4.02 11.08
N LYS A 123 -8.99 -3.64 9.82
CA LYS A 123 -8.13 -3.81 8.66
C LYS A 123 -7.66 -2.45 8.13
N LEU A 124 -6.46 -2.41 7.58
CA LEU A 124 -5.88 -1.25 6.89
C LEU A 124 -5.33 -1.72 5.55
N ASP A 125 -5.69 -1.02 4.48
CA ASP A 125 -5.15 -1.28 3.15
C ASP A 125 -4.17 -0.16 2.78
N LEU A 126 -2.98 -0.56 2.34
CA LEU A 126 -1.91 0.33 1.93
C LEU A 126 -1.45 -0.05 0.51
N PHE A 127 -1.12 0.96 -0.29
CA PHE A 127 -0.33 0.79 -1.49
C PHE A 127 1.07 1.31 -1.23
N ILE A 128 2.08 0.55 -1.64
CA ILE A 128 3.47 1.00 -1.55
C ILE A 128 3.93 1.43 -2.94
N GLU A 129 4.20 2.72 -3.07
CA GLU A 129 4.92 3.25 -4.24
C GLU A 129 6.40 2.92 -4.01
N SER A 130 6.97 2.06 -4.86
CA SER A 130 8.41 1.77 -4.90
C SER A 130 8.99 1.99 -6.30
N HIS A 131 10.29 2.29 -6.35
CA HIS A 131 11.06 2.25 -7.60
C HIS A 131 11.30 0.78 -8.01
N ASN A 132 11.33 0.53 -9.31
CA ASN A 132 11.68 -0.78 -9.85
C ASN A 132 13.17 -1.01 -9.58
N SER A 133 13.52 -2.03 -8.79
CA SER A 133 14.87 -2.27 -8.27
C SER A 133 15.94 -2.56 -9.33
N ALA A 134 15.54 -2.69 -10.61
CA ALA A 134 16.46 -2.84 -11.74
C ALA A 134 17.23 -1.56 -12.06
N ASP A 135 16.69 -0.39 -11.68
CA ASP A 135 17.36 0.88 -11.84
C ASP A 135 18.21 1.13 -10.58
N LEU A 136 19.50 0.79 -10.65
CA LEU A 136 20.49 0.93 -9.57
C LEU A 136 20.76 2.38 -9.15
N SER A 137 19.99 3.35 -9.68
CA SER A 137 19.99 4.69 -9.15
C SER A 137 19.27 4.64 -7.79
N PHE A 138 20.06 4.65 -6.71
CA PHE A 138 19.60 4.76 -5.32
C PHE A 138 18.99 6.16 -5.05
N VAL A 139 18.13 6.64 -5.95
CA VAL A 139 17.48 7.94 -5.84
C VAL A 139 16.21 7.72 -5.01
N PRO A 140 16.10 8.37 -3.85
CA PRO A 140 14.87 8.34 -3.07
C PRO A 140 13.68 8.81 -3.93
N LEU A 141 12.49 8.28 -3.66
CA LEU A 141 11.29 8.71 -4.36
C LEU A 141 11.15 10.24 -4.25
N PRO A 142 11.00 10.98 -5.37
CA PRO A 142 10.98 12.44 -5.36
C PRO A 142 9.84 12.95 -4.49
N SER A 143 10.12 13.88 -3.56
CA SER A 143 9.11 14.41 -2.62
C SER A 143 7.84 14.84 -3.35
N LYS A 144 6.70 14.25 -2.99
CA LYS A 144 5.41 14.61 -3.57
C LYS A 144 5.05 16.04 -3.18
N VAL A 145 4.79 16.89 -4.16
CA VAL A 145 4.36 18.27 -3.94
C VAL A 145 2.83 18.33 -3.93
N ILE A 146 2.27 19.30 -3.20
CA ILE A 146 0.83 19.59 -3.25
C ILE A 146 0.46 19.87 -4.71
N GLY A 147 -0.51 19.13 -5.24
CA GLY A 147 -0.92 19.19 -6.64
C GLY A 147 -0.43 18.04 -7.50
N ASP A 148 0.47 17.18 -7.01
CA ASP A 148 0.86 15.98 -7.75
C ASP A 148 -0.22 14.89 -7.69
N ILE A 149 -0.49 14.28 -8.83
CA ILE A 149 -1.46 13.21 -9.05
C ILE A 149 -0.69 11.96 -9.48
N LEU A 150 -0.94 10.84 -8.80
CA LEU A 150 -0.41 9.54 -9.22
C LEU A 150 -1.44 8.86 -10.12
N LEU A 151 -1.10 8.69 -11.38
CA LEU A 151 -1.90 7.99 -12.38
C LEU A 151 -1.44 6.53 -12.47
N PHE A 152 -2.41 5.62 -12.65
CA PHE A 152 -2.18 4.21 -12.93
C PHE A 152 -2.58 3.93 -14.37
N ILE A 153 -1.64 3.47 -15.18
CA ILE A 153 -1.79 3.38 -16.63
C ILE A 153 -2.12 1.94 -16.99
N LYS A 154 -3.28 1.75 -17.64
CA LYS A 154 -3.68 0.48 -18.23
C LYS A 154 -3.60 0.61 -19.76
N LEU A 155 -3.04 -0.38 -20.42
CA LEU A 155 -2.97 -0.47 -21.87
C LEU A 155 -3.99 -1.49 -22.35
N TYR A 156 -4.91 -1.06 -23.20
CA TYR A 156 -5.85 -1.93 -23.89
C TYR A 156 -5.35 -2.20 -25.32
N GLN A 157 -5.32 -3.46 -25.72
CA GLN A 157 -4.97 -3.91 -27.06
C GLN A 157 -6.23 -4.46 -27.75
N PRO A 158 -6.84 -3.69 -28.68
CA PRO A 158 -8.08 -4.08 -29.34
C PRO A 158 -7.96 -5.39 -30.14
N GLU A 159 -6.78 -5.68 -30.70
CA GLU A 159 -6.54 -6.84 -31.54
C GLU A 159 -6.63 -8.16 -30.77
N SER A 160 -6.25 -8.14 -29.49
CA SER A 160 -6.24 -9.30 -28.59
C SER A 160 -7.33 -9.26 -27.52
N ASP A 161 -8.08 -8.14 -27.41
CA ASP A 161 -9.01 -7.86 -26.30
C ASP A 161 -8.34 -7.95 -24.92
N GLU A 162 -7.07 -7.55 -24.84
CA GLU A 162 -6.27 -7.65 -23.62
C GLU A 162 -6.11 -6.28 -22.93
N LEU A 163 -6.28 -6.28 -21.61
CA LEU A 163 -6.00 -5.13 -20.76
C LEU A 163 -4.81 -5.45 -19.84
N SER A 164 -3.75 -4.67 -19.91
CA SER A 164 -2.54 -4.86 -19.09
C SER A 164 -2.20 -3.61 -18.30
N TYR A 165 -1.49 -3.76 -17.18
CA TYR A 165 -0.95 -2.64 -16.41
C TYR A 165 0.49 -2.36 -16.84
N VAL A 166 0.74 -1.14 -17.33
CA VAL A 166 2.06 -0.73 -17.87
C VAL A 166 2.83 0.17 -16.91
N GLY A 167 2.21 0.59 -15.80
CA GLY A 167 2.90 1.28 -14.72
C GLY A 167 2.14 2.49 -14.19
N LYS A 168 2.84 3.29 -13.39
CA LYS A 168 2.33 4.48 -12.74
C LYS A 168 3.11 5.72 -13.15
N LEU A 169 2.45 6.87 -13.17
CA LEU A 169 3.05 8.15 -13.54
C LEU A 169 2.64 9.23 -12.55
N LEU A 170 3.62 9.92 -11.97
CA LEU A 170 3.37 11.10 -11.15
C LEU A 170 3.35 12.34 -12.06
N VAL A 171 2.23 13.06 -12.08
CA VAL A 171 2.02 14.26 -12.91
C VAL A 171 1.54 15.42 -12.07
N LYS A 172 1.71 16.65 -12.54
CA LYS A 172 1.08 17.80 -11.88
C LYS A 172 -0.40 17.86 -12.27
N SER A 173 -1.26 18.32 -11.37
CA SER A 173 -2.68 18.53 -11.64
C SER A 173 -2.94 19.55 -12.77
N SER A 174 -1.97 20.42 -13.05
CA SER A 174 -2.02 21.39 -14.14
C SER A 174 -1.52 20.85 -15.49
N SER A 175 -0.96 19.64 -15.54
CA SER A 175 -0.41 19.06 -16.75
C SER A 175 -1.50 18.68 -17.73
N LYS A 176 -1.22 18.85 -19.03
CA LYS A 176 -2.16 18.47 -20.10
C LYS A 176 -1.93 17.02 -20.52
N PRO A 177 -2.97 16.27 -20.94
CA PRO A 177 -2.80 14.91 -21.44
C PRO A 177 -1.77 14.79 -22.57
N ALA A 178 -1.72 15.78 -23.48
CA ALA A 178 -0.75 15.82 -24.57
C ALA A 178 0.72 15.84 -24.10
N GLU A 179 1.00 16.37 -22.90
CA GLU A 179 2.36 16.47 -22.36
C GLU A 179 2.90 15.12 -21.86
N VAL A 180 2.01 14.14 -21.63
CA VAL A 180 2.40 12.82 -21.12
C VAL A 180 2.38 11.73 -22.19
N VAL A 181 1.88 12.00 -23.39
CA VAL A 181 1.74 11.00 -24.48
C VAL A 181 3.07 10.31 -24.78
N THR A 182 4.15 11.07 -24.97
CA THR A 182 5.48 10.50 -25.23
C THR A 182 5.91 9.53 -24.13
N ARG A 183 5.66 9.88 -22.87
CA ARG A 183 5.99 9.01 -21.73
C ARG A 183 5.11 7.77 -21.67
N LEU A 184 3.83 7.89 -22.03
CA LEU A 184 2.90 6.75 -22.11
C LEU A 184 3.33 5.79 -23.22
N ASN A 185 3.76 6.31 -24.38
CA ASN A 185 4.30 5.51 -25.48
C ASN A 185 5.57 4.74 -25.04
N GLU A 186 6.50 5.40 -24.35
CA GLU A 186 7.68 4.73 -23.78
C GLU A 186 7.29 3.59 -22.83
N MET A 187 6.32 3.83 -21.94
CA MET A 187 5.85 2.82 -20.98
C MET A 187 5.15 1.64 -21.68
N ALA A 188 4.45 1.90 -22.79
CA ALA A 188 3.79 0.88 -23.61
C ALA A 188 4.76 0.15 -24.57
N GLY A 189 5.98 0.64 -24.74
CA GLY A 189 6.93 0.11 -25.71
C GLY A 189 6.63 0.51 -27.16
N TYR A 190 5.90 1.61 -27.36
CA TYR A 190 5.56 2.17 -28.67
C TYR A 190 6.58 3.19 -29.16
N ALA A 191 6.47 3.58 -30.43
CA ALA A 191 7.20 4.73 -30.96
C ALA A 191 6.80 6.00 -30.19
N LEU A 192 7.75 6.92 -29.98
CA LEU A 192 7.54 8.12 -29.15
C LEU A 192 6.39 9.01 -29.65
N ASP A 193 6.14 9.00 -30.96
CA ASP A 193 5.12 9.75 -31.69
C ASP A 193 3.91 8.90 -32.13
N GLU A 194 3.80 7.67 -31.62
CA GLU A 194 2.65 6.79 -31.88
C GLU A 194 1.34 7.48 -31.48
N LYS A 195 0.31 7.32 -32.32
CA LYS A 195 -1.00 7.90 -32.06
C LYS A 195 -1.80 6.96 -31.15
N ILE A 196 -2.02 7.39 -29.92
CA ILE A 196 -2.80 6.66 -28.93
C ILE A 196 -4.06 7.43 -28.55
N ASP A 197 -5.13 6.69 -28.28
CA ASP A 197 -6.34 7.22 -27.66
C ASP A 197 -6.25 7.11 -26.14
N LEU A 198 -6.68 8.15 -25.43
CA LEU A 198 -6.65 8.21 -23.97
C LEU A 198 -8.07 8.20 -23.43
N TYR A 199 -8.31 7.32 -22.45
CA TYR A 199 -9.59 7.20 -21.77
C TYR A 199 -9.40 7.28 -20.25
N GLU A 200 -10.35 7.93 -19.57
CA GLU A 200 -10.44 7.88 -18.12
C GLU A 200 -11.37 6.73 -17.71
N ILE A 201 -10.86 5.83 -16.86
CA ILE A 201 -11.68 4.81 -16.21
C ILE A 201 -12.24 5.41 -14.92
N SER A 202 -13.44 5.99 -15.04
CA SER A 202 -14.26 6.47 -13.93
C SER A 202 -15.27 5.43 -13.47
#